data_AF-A0A7X5ICR6-F1
#
_entry.id   AF-A0A7X5ICR6-F1
#
_cell.length_a   1.000
_cell.length_b   1.000
_cell.length_c   1.000
_cell.angle_alpha   90.00
_cell.angle_beta   90.00
_cell.angle_gamma   90.00
#
_symmetry.space_group_name_H-M   'P 1'
#
loop_
_entity.id
_entity.type
_entity.pdbx_description
1 polymer ?
#
loop_
_entity_poly.entity_id
_entity_poly.type
_entity_poly.pdbx_seq_one_letter_code
_entity_poly.pdbx_strand_id
1 'polypeptide(L)'
;MSDAEKAVRRRRQREGIEKAKREGRRFGRSPLPAPDNFYSVYRRWASKELNVEEAAKLCGFSRGTFYRRAKEAAQGGREPNGL
;
A
#
# COMPACT_ATOMS: atom_id res chain seq x y z
N MET A 1 -17.34 6.52 -32.18
CA MET A 1 -16.42 5.39 -31.97
C MET A 1 -17.22 4.10 -32.04
N SER A 2 -16.90 3.26 -33.02
CA SER A 2 -17.54 1.95 -33.24
C SER A 2 -16.98 0.90 -32.26
N ASP A 3 -17.72 -0.20 -32.04
CA ASP A 3 -17.34 -1.24 -31.08
C ASP A 3 -16.00 -1.91 -31.44
N ALA A 4 -15.72 -2.02 -32.74
CA ALA A 4 -14.45 -2.51 -33.28
C ALA A 4 -13.24 -1.66 -32.85
N GLU A 5 -13.39 -0.33 -32.82
CA GLU A 5 -12.29 0.59 -32.44
C GLU A 5 -11.96 0.45 -30.94
N LYS A 6 -12.98 0.24 -30.09
CA LYS A 6 -12.78 -0.03 -28.66
C LYS A 6 -12.05 -1.34 -28.43
N ALA A 7 -12.38 -2.39 -29.18
CA ALA A 7 -11.73 -3.69 -29.09
C ALA A 7 -10.24 -3.63 -29.46
N VAL A 8 -9.89 -2.94 -30.54
CA VAL A 8 -8.49 -2.73 -30.95
C VAL A 8 -7.70 -1.98 -29.89
N ARG A 9 -8.29 -0.94 -29.28
CA ARG A 9 -7.63 -0.14 -28.24
C ARG A 9 -7.38 -0.95 -26.97
N ARG A 10 -8.35 -1.76 -26.54
CA ARG A 10 -8.20 -2.66 -25.38
C ARG A 10 -7.12 -3.71 -25.61
N ARG A 11 -7.07 -4.30 -26.81
CA ARG A 11 -6.03 -5.28 -27.18
C ARG A 11 -4.63 -4.68 -27.05
N ARG A 12 -4.40 -3.52 -27.65
CA ARG A 12 -3.10 -2.82 -27.58
C ARG A 12 -2.74 -2.40 -26.16
N GLN A 13 -3.72 -1.95 -25.37
CA GLN A 13 -3.48 -1.59 -23.97
C GLN A 13 -3.06 -2.81 -23.14
N ARG A 14 -3.68 -3.97 -23.38
CA ARG A 14 -3.27 -5.24 -22.74
C ARG A 14 -1.85 -5.64 -23.13
N GLU A 15 -1.53 -5.62 -24.42
CA GLU A 15 -0.19 -5.91 -24.93
C GLU A 15 0.88 -4.98 -24.31
N GLY A 16 0.55 -3.68 -24.17
CA GLY A 16 1.42 -2.71 -23.50
C GLY A 16 1.60 -2.95 -21.99
N ILE A 17 0.51 -3.31 -21.29
CA ILE A 17 0.58 -3.67 -19.86
C ILE A 17 1.43 -4.93 -19.66
N GLU A 18 1.27 -5.95 -20.50
CA GLU A 18 2.06 -7.19 -20.39
C GLU A 18 3.54 -6.96 -20.67
N LYS A 19 3.87 -6.12 -21.66
CA LYS A 19 5.25 -5.72 -21.92
C LYS A 19 5.86 -5.03 -20.70
N ALA A 20 5.19 -4.03 -20.14
CA ALA A 20 5.72 -3.31 -18.98
C ALA A 20 5.72 -4.17 -17.69
N LYS A 21 4.81 -5.13 -17.52
CA LYS A 21 4.91 -6.14 -16.45
C LYS A 21 6.16 -7.00 -16.60
N ARG A 22 6.49 -7.43 -17.83
CA ARG A 22 7.68 -8.23 -18.15
C ARG A 22 8.98 -7.46 -17.91
N GLU A 23 8.96 -6.15 -18.18
CA GLU A 23 10.07 -5.22 -17.91
C GLU A 23 10.19 -4.84 -16.42
N GLY A 24 9.37 -5.42 -15.53
CA GLY A 24 9.41 -5.15 -14.09
C GLY A 24 8.85 -3.77 -13.70
N ARG A 25 8.15 -3.09 -14.61
CA ARG A 25 7.58 -1.77 -14.36
C ARG A 25 6.41 -1.92 -13.36
N ARG A 26 6.56 -1.32 -12.16
CA ARG A 26 5.45 -1.26 -11.19
C ARG A 26 4.37 -0.32 -11.70
N PHE A 27 3.15 -0.84 -11.78
CA PHE A 27 1.95 -0.07 -12.07
C PHE A 27 1.26 0.36 -10.78
N GLY A 28 0.59 1.51 -10.82
CA GLY A 28 -0.20 2.02 -9.71
C GLY A 28 0.52 3.09 -8.89
N ARG A 29 -0.18 3.58 -7.86
CA ARG A 29 0.35 4.60 -6.94
C ARG A 29 1.45 3.96 -6.08
N SER A 30 2.66 4.51 -6.12
CA SER A 30 3.73 4.11 -5.22
C SER A 30 3.24 4.20 -3.76
N PRO A 31 3.43 3.14 -2.95
CA PRO A 31 3.16 3.25 -1.52
C PRO A 31 4.03 4.38 -0.98
N LEU A 32 3.42 5.36 -0.33
CA LEU A 32 4.18 6.31 0.49
C LEU A 32 5.01 5.48 1.47
N PRO A 33 6.31 5.76 1.64
CA PRO A 33 7.09 5.08 2.69
C PRO A 33 6.32 5.22 3.99
N ALA A 34 6.16 4.11 4.73
CA ALA A 34 5.62 4.23 6.07
C ALA A 34 6.58 5.13 6.85
N PRO A 35 6.09 6.11 7.61
CA PRO A 35 6.96 6.88 8.47
C PRO A 35 7.62 5.91 9.47
N ASP A 36 8.88 6.16 9.80
CA ASP A 36 9.70 5.28 10.65
C ASP A 36 9.07 5.02 12.03
N ASN A 37 8.15 5.89 12.46
CA ASN A 37 7.40 5.77 13.71
C ASN A 37 6.24 4.76 13.66
N PHE A 38 5.89 4.20 12.50
CA PHE A 38 4.72 3.33 12.35
C PHE A 38 4.81 2.07 13.25
N TYR A 39 5.97 1.42 13.33
CA TYR A 39 6.14 0.21 14.16
C TYR A 39 6.04 0.53 15.66
N SER A 40 6.64 1.63 16.10
CA SER A 40 6.56 2.09 17.49
C SER A 40 5.11 2.43 17.89
N VAL A 41 4.37 3.11 17.01
CA VAL A 41 2.96 3.44 17.21
C VAL A 41 2.09 2.19 17.16
N TYR A 42 2.36 1.26 16.24
CA TYR A 42 1.65 -0.02 16.13
C TYR A 42 1.80 -0.86 17.39
N ARG A 43 3.02 -0.96 17.97
CA ARG A 43 3.24 -1.68 19.23
C ARG A 43 2.42 -1.10 20.37
N ARG A 44 2.42 0.23 20.54
CA ARG A 44 1.61 0.92 21.57
C ARG A 44 0.11 0.72 21.35
N TRP A 45 -0.36 0.80 20.10
CA TRP A 45 -1.75 0.52 19.75
C TRP A 45 -2.13 -0.96 20.00
N ALA A 46 -1.24 -1.90 19.69
CA ALA A 46 -1.43 -3.33 19.94
C ALA A 46 -1.46 -3.66 21.45
N SER A 47 -0.65 -2.95 22.25
CA SER A 47 -0.69 -2.98 23.71
C SER A 47 -1.92 -2.27 24.31
N LYS A 48 -2.82 -1.72 23.47
CA LYS A 48 -3.99 -0.92 23.87
C LYS A 48 -3.64 0.37 24.63
N GLU A 49 -2.40 0.86 24.51
CA GLU A 49 -1.94 2.12 25.10
C GLU A 49 -2.39 3.35 24.30
N LEU A 50 -2.63 3.18 22.99
CA LEU A 50 -3.09 4.23 22.10
C LEU A 50 -4.41 3.83 21.44
N ASN A 51 -5.28 4.83 21.22
CA ASN A 51 -6.44 4.62 20.38
C ASN A 51 -6.06 4.69 18.88
N VAL A 52 -6.93 4.17 18.02
CA VAL A 52 -6.67 4.13 16.57
C VAL A 52 -6.59 5.52 15.92
N GLU A 53 -7.26 6.53 16.48
CA GLU A 53 -7.23 7.90 15.97
C GLU A 53 -5.92 8.60 16.28
N GLU A 54 -5.40 8.42 17.49
CA GLU A 54 -4.09 8.92 17.92
C GLU A 54 -2.98 8.22 17.16
N ALA A 55 -3.06 6.89 17.04
CA ALA A 55 -2.11 6.13 16.26
C ALA A 55 -2.08 6.57 14.79
N ALA A 56 -3.26 6.79 14.19
CA ALA A 56 -3.38 7.32 12.84
C ALA A 56 -2.81 8.74 12.72
N LYS A 57 -3.11 9.64 13.66
CA LYS A 57 -2.57 11.01 13.71
C LYS A 57 -1.04 11.03 13.81
N LEU A 58 -0.47 10.21 14.70
CA LEU A 58 0.98 10.10 14.88
C LEU A 58 1.68 9.60 13.61
N CYS A 59 1.04 8.71 12.85
CA CYS A 59 1.56 8.22 11.58
C CYS A 59 1.21 9.12 10.37
N GLY A 60 0.48 10.23 10.56
CA GLY A 60 -0.04 11.05 9.45
C GLY A 60 -1.00 10.28 8.52
N PHE A 61 -1.65 9.24 9.03
CA PHE A 61 -2.55 8.36 8.29
C PHE A 61 -4.02 8.68 8.58
N SER A 62 -4.88 8.35 7.62
CA SER A 62 -6.30 8.18 7.93
C SER A 62 -6.51 6.88 8.71
N ARG A 63 -7.57 6.79 9.52
CA ARG A 63 -7.92 5.57 10.28
C ARG A 63 -7.93 4.31 9.40
N GLY A 64 -8.52 4.40 8.20
CA GLY A 64 -8.56 3.28 7.25
C GLY A 64 -7.17 2.90 6.70
N THR A 65 -6.29 3.88 6.49
CA THR A 65 -4.90 3.62 6.10
C THR A 65 -4.13 2.94 7.22
N PHE A 66 -4.33 3.38 8.46
CA PHE A 66 -3.72 2.76 9.63
C PHE A 66 -4.17 1.31 9.81
N TYR A 67 -5.48 1.01 9.72
CA TYR A 67 -5.97 -0.38 9.79
C TYR A 67 -5.40 -1.29 8.70
N ARG A 68 -5.33 -0.80 7.45
CA ARG A 68 -4.75 -1.57 6.35
C ARG A 68 -3.28 -1.88 6.60
N ARG A 69 -2.51 -0.88 7.04
CA ARG A 69 -1.09 -1.04 7.39
C ARG A 69 -0.88 -1.95 8.60
N ALA A 70 -1.72 -1.84 9.62
CA ALA A 70 -1.68 -2.69 10.81
C ALA A 70 -1.95 -4.17 10.45
N LYS A 71 -2.90 -4.42 9.54
CA LYS A 71 -3.18 -5.75 9.01
C LYS A 71 -2.01 -6.30 8.18
N GLU A 72 -1.39 -5.47 7.34
CA GLU A 72 -0.18 -5.84 6.58
C GLU A 72 1.00 -6.17 7.51
N ALA A 73 1.19 -5.39 8.57
CA ALA A 73 2.21 -5.62 9.59
C ALA A 73 1.97 -6.91 10.42
N ALA A 74 0.70 -7.22 10.71
CA ALA A 74 0.32 -8.47 11.38
C ALA A 74 0.47 -9.71 10.50
N GLN A 75 0.31 -9.57 9.17
CA GLN A 75 0.36 -10.70 8.22
C GLN A 75 1.75 -10.96 7.64
N GLY A 76 2.65 -9.97 7.68
CA GLY A 76 4.03 -10.06 7.20
C GLY A 76 5.01 -9.58 8.27
N GLY A 77 5.24 -10.39 9.29
CA GLY A 77 6.26 -10.14 10.31
C GLY A 77 7.68 -10.17 9.73
N ARG A 78 8.15 -9.03 9.23
CA ARG A 78 9.57 -8.66 9.28
C ARG A 78 9.63 -7.21 9.72
N GLU A 79 9.85 -7.00 11.02
CA GLU A 79 10.50 -5.79 11.47
C GLU A 79 11.86 -5.72 10.73
N PRO A 80 12.22 -4.61 10.06
CA PRO A 80 13.61 -4.40 9.73
C PRO A 80 14.35 -4.35 11.08
N ASN A 81 15.17 -5.37 11.30
CA ASN A 81 15.92 -5.62 12.52
C ASN A 81 16.57 -4.32 13.00
N GLY A 82 16.36 -3.99 14.28
CA GLY A 82 16.88 -2.78 14.88
C GLY A 82 18.41 -2.71 14.76
N LEU A 83 18.88 -1.55 14.28
CA LEU A 83 20.03 -0.77 14.75
C LEU A 83 19.97 0.61 14.09
#